data_AF-A0A258BNS2-F1
#
_entry.id   AF-A0A258BNS2-F1
#
_cell.length_a   1.000
_cell.length_b   1.000
_cell.length_c   1.000
_cell.angle_alpha   90.00
_cell.angle_beta   90.00
_cell.angle_gamma   90.00
#
_symmetry.space_group_name_H-M   'P 1'
#
loop_
_entity.id
_entity.type
_entity.pdbx_description
1 polymer ?
#
loop_
_entity_poly.entity_id
_entity_poly.type
_entity_poly.pdbx_seq_one_letter_code
_entity_poly.pdbx_strand_id
1 'polypeptide(L)'
;MMRTLITGGLGALMLSACALIETPPPERPAVALPLDLDAAPMPGPVLDNDAYPKLGQRPEAGRPVASRSAVVAPNGAAATAHPLATQTALDVLKAGGSAVDAAIAANAMLGLVEPTGNGIGGDLFAIVWDPETQQLYGYNGSGRSAMDATLADAQAKADQFRDGKTLPSYGTISVTVPGAVDGWFALHGKFGKRPMADNLAPAVRYAREGAPIPEIIAWYWSRGESRFGPAHERGELEEFENAKKLYFSPAPAAGSLFRNPDLANTLEIIGKKGRNEFYSGIMA
;
A
#
# COMPACT_ATOMS: atom_id res chain seq x y z
N MET A 1 24.31 32.55 -8.72
CA MET A 1 25.59 32.18 -9.33
C MET A 1 25.30 31.44 -10.63
N MET A 2 25.43 32.15 -11.73
CA MET A 2 25.30 31.66 -13.11
C MET A 2 26.66 32.01 -13.74
N ARG A 3 27.35 31.03 -14.31
CA ARG A 3 28.62 31.22 -15.02
C ARG A 3 28.40 30.89 -16.51
N THR A 4 28.17 31.94 -17.29
CA THR A 4 28.90 32.40 -18.49
C THR A 4 29.94 31.45 -19.14
N LEU A 5 30.30 31.46 -20.44
CA LEU A 5 30.12 32.34 -21.62
C LEU A 5 30.81 31.64 -22.82
N ILE A 6 30.33 31.76 -24.07
CA ILE A 6 31.17 32.10 -25.25
C ILE A 6 30.36 33.04 -26.15
N THR A 7 30.94 34.21 -26.40
CA THR A 7 30.45 35.36 -27.18
C THR A 7 30.83 35.28 -28.66
N GLY A 8 29.99 35.86 -29.53
CA GLY A 8 30.42 36.31 -30.85
C GLY A 8 29.31 36.97 -31.68
N GLY A 9 29.33 38.30 -31.74
CA GLY A 9 29.04 39.06 -32.97
C GLY A 9 27.61 39.51 -33.26
N LEU A 10 27.47 40.82 -33.44
CA LEU A 10 26.29 41.58 -33.88
C LEU A 10 25.63 41.06 -35.19
N GLY A 11 24.31 41.11 -35.20
CA GLY A 11 23.53 41.81 -36.23
C GLY A 11 23.45 41.20 -37.63
N ALA A 12 22.39 40.43 -37.87
CA ALA A 12 21.64 40.48 -39.14
C ALA A 12 20.31 39.74 -38.96
N LEU A 13 19.20 40.45 -39.21
CA LEU A 13 17.93 39.83 -39.52
C LEU A 13 18.14 39.00 -40.81
N MET A 14 18.15 37.68 -40.70
CA MET A 14 18.12 36.78 -41.85
C MET A 14 16.89 35.88 -41.68
N LEU A 15 15.86 36.17 -42.47
CA LEU A 15 14.84 35.19 -42.82
C LEU A 15 15.57 34.02 -43.49
N SER A 16 15.74 32.92 -42.77
CA SER A 16 16.14 31.66 -43.39
C SER A 16 14.87 30.88 -43.71
N ALA A 17 14.55 30.83 -45.01
CA ALA A 17 13.58 29.90 -45.55
C ALA A 17 14.17 28.48 -45.45
N CYS A 18 13.79 27.73 -44.41
CA CYS A 18 13.86 26.28 -44.47
C CYS A 18 12.68 25.79 -45.31
N ALA A 19 12.97 25.28 -46.50
CA ALA A 19 12.02 24.48 -47.25
C ALA A 19 11.59 23.29 -46.37
N LEU A 20 10.34 23.34 -45.90
CA LEU A 20 9.68 22.18 -45.34
C LEU A 20 9.43 21.22 -46.50
N ILE A 21 10.20 20.14 -46.56
CA ILE A 21 9.74 18.95 -47.27
C ILE A 21 8.63 18.38 -46.39
N GLU A 22 7.38 18.78 -46.68
CA GLU A 22 6.20 18.13 -46.13
C GLU A 22 6.07 16.76 -46.79
N THR A 23 6.68 15.73 -46.21
CA THR A 23 6.17 14.38 -46.42
C THR A 23 4.93 14.24 -45.52
N PRO A 24 3.74 13.98 -46.08
CA PRO A 24 2.59 13.67 -45.24
C PRO A 24 2.92 12.44 -44.38
N PRO A 25 2.53 12.41 -43.09
CA PRO A 25 2.69 11.21 -42.29
C PRO A 25 1.96 10.05 -42.99
N PRO A 26 2.51 8.82 -42.97
CA PRO A 26 1.81 7.68 -43.55
C PRO A 26 0.43 7.57 -42.91
N GLU A 27 -0.62 7.43 -43.74
CA GLU A 27 -1.97 7.17 -43.27
C GLU A 27 -1.95 5.91 -42.40
N ARG A 28 -2.09 6.10 -41.08
CA ARG A 28 -2.41 4.98 -40.19
C ARG A 28 -3.83 4.56 -40.52
N PRO A 29 -4.09 3.29 -40.89
CA PRO A 29 -5.47 2.83 -40.98
C PRO A 29 -6.10 3.06 -39.61
N ALA A 30 -7.22 3.78 -39.59
CA ALA A 30 -8.04 3.90 -38.40
C ALA A 30 -8.53 2.50 -38.06
N VAL A 31 -7.89 1.84 -37.09
CA VAL A 31 -8.46 0.66 -36.47
C VAL A 31 -9.59 1.17 -35.59
N ALA A 32 -10.78 1.27 -36.17
CA ALA A 32 -12.00 1.37 -35.40
C ALA A 32 -12.12 0.05 -34.62
N LEU A 33 -11.70 0.07 -33.34
CA LEU A 33 -12.15 -0.94 -32.41
C LEU A 33 -13.67 -0.74 -32.28
N PRO A 34 -14.51 -1.71 -32.68
CA PRO A 34 -15.94 -1.58 -32.52
C PRO A 34 -16.23 -1.74 -31.02
N LEU A 35 -16.11 -0.64 -30.28
CA LEU A 35 -16.66 -0.54 -28.94
C LEU A 35 -18.13 -0.18 -29.13
N ASP A 36 -18.94 -1.21 -29.24
CA ASP A 36 -20.39 -1.08 -29.19
C ASP A 36 -20.77 -0.66 -27.76
N LEU A 37 -20.98 0.65 -27.56
CA LEU A 37 -21.35 1.24 -26.28
C LEU A 37 -22.80 0.91 -25.88
N ASP A 38 -23.60 0.45 -26.84
CA ASP A 38 -25.02 0.08 -26.68
C ASP A 38 -25.21 -1.44 -26.55
N ALA A 39 -24.14 -2.23 -26.62
CA ALA A 39 -24.20 -3.66 -26.36
C ALA A 39 -24.75 -3.91 -24.95
N ALA A 40 -25.81 -4.72 -24.87
CA ALA A 40 -26.38 -5.17 -23.61
C ALA A 40 -25.25 -5.67 -22.69
N PRO A 41 -25.28 -5.36 -21.37
CA PRO A 41 -24.27 -5.86 -20.46
C PRO A 41 -24.19 -7.37 -20.64
N MET A 42 -23.01 -7.85 -21.04
CA MET A 42 -22.72 -9.28 -21.03
C MET A 42 -23.15 -9.79 -19.66
N PRO A 43 -23.87 -10.92 -19.57
CA PRO A 43 -24.24 -11.49 -18.28
C PRO A 43 -22.97 -11.55 -17.45
N GLY A 44 -23.02 -10.91 -16.27
CA GLY A 44 -21.86 -10.86 -15.38
C GLY A 44 -21.33 -12.27 -15.19
N PRO A 45 -20.01 -12.47 -15.15
CA PRO A 45 -19.45 -13.80 -14.96
C PRO A 45 -20.11 -14.43 -13.74
N VAL A 46 -20.58 -15.67 -13.87
CA VAL A 46 -20.97 -16.47 -12.71
C VAL A 46 -19.71 -16.57 -11.87
N LEU A 47 -19.70 -15.92 -10.70
CA LEU A 47 -18.57 -15.93 -9.80
C LEU A 47 -18.39 -17.36 -9.30
N ASP A 48 -17.47 -18.10 -9.92
CA ASP A 48 -16.95 -19.32 -9.35
C ASP A 48 -16.10 -18.92 -8.13
N ASN A 49 -16.60 -19.23 -6.94
CA ASN A 49 -15.94 -18.90 -5.68
C ASN A 49 -14.59 -19.62 -5.49
N ASP A 50 -14.27 -20.59 -6.36
CA ASP A 50 -13.04 -21.39 -6.31
C ASP A 50 -11.97 -20.95 -7.33
N ALA A 51 -12.28 -20.01 -8.25
CA ALA A 51 -11.33 -19.53 -9.25
C ALA A 51 -10.41 -18.42 -8.67
N TYR A 52 -9.19 -18.78 -8.28
CA TYR A 52 -8.12 -17.79 -8.06
C TYR A 52 -7.79 -17.09 -9.39
N PRO A 53 -7.63 -15.75 -9.42
CA PRO A 53 -7.17 -15.08 -10.63
C PRO A 53 -5.78 -15.58 -11.02
N LYS A 54 -5.53 -15.75 -12.33
CA LYS A 54 -4.20 -16.09 -12.84
C LYS A 54 -3.21 -14.97 -12.49
N LEU A 55 -1.91 -15.29 -12.44
CA LEU A 55 -0.85 -14.33 -12.10
C LEU A 55 -0.99 -13.04 -12.95
N GLY A 56 -1.22 -11.90 -12.29
CA GLY A 56 -1.41 -10.60 -12.95
C GLY A 56 -2.84 -10.22 -13.32
N GLN A 57 -3.83 -11.10 -13.12
CA GLN A 57 -5.25 -10.74 -13.24
C GLN A 57 -5.77 -10.23 -11.88
N ARG A 58 -6.54 -9.15 -11.89
CA ARG A 58 -7.41 -8.83 -10.74
C ARG A 58 -8.57 -9.83 -10.75
N PRO A 59 -9.17 -10.17 -9.58
CA PRO A 59 -10.46 -10.86 -9.56
C PRO A 59 -11.43 -10.18 -10.53
N GLU A 60 -12.31 -10.95 -11.19
CA GLU A 60 -13.29 -10.44 -12.15
C GLU A 60 -14.36 -9.58 -11.44
N ALA A 61 -13.96 -8.41 -10.97
CA ALA A 61 -14.82 -7.34 -10.49
C ALA A 61 -14.74 -6.18 -11.49
N GLY A 62 -15.78 -6.00 -12.30
CA GLY A 62 -15.89 -4.94 -13.30
C GLY A 62 -15.64 -5.39 -14.76
N ARG A 63 -15.54 -4.41 -15.68
CA ARG A 63 -15.40 -4.69 -17.12
C ARG A 63 -13.97 -5.13 -17.48
N PRO A 64 -13.78 -6.16 -18.32
CA PRO A 64 -12.47 -6.70 -18.69
C PRO A 64 -11.64 -5.80 -19.63
N VAL A 65 -12.24 -4.72 -20.14
CA VAL A 65 -11.57 -3.73 -21.01
C VAL A 65 -11.63 -2.37 -20.33
N ALA A 66 -10.55 -2.01 -19.63
CA ALA A 66 -10.35 -0.66 -19.13
C ALA A 66 -8.90 -0.25 -19.43
N SER A 67 -8.71 0.70 -20.34
CA SER A 67 -7.44 1.40 -20.48
C SER A 67 -7.39 2.59 -19.50
N ARG A 68 -6.18 2.98 -19.12
CA ARG A 68 -5.88 4.16 -18.32
C ARG A 68 -4.71 4.88 -18.96
N SER A 69 -4.85 6.17 -19.24
CA SER A 69 -3.72 7.00 -19.64
C SER A 69 -2.69 7.07 -18.51
N ALA A 70 -1.42 7.23 -18.86
CA ALA A 70 -0.38 7.49 -17.88
C ALA A 70 -0.66 8.80 -17.14
N VAL A 71 -0.50 8.80 -15.82
CA VAL A 71 -0.54 10.01 -15.01
C VAL A 71 0.82 10.69 -15.12
N VAL A 72 0.84 11.96 -15.54
CA VAL A 72 2.04 12.78 -15.67
C VAL A 72 1.94 13.94 -14.69
N ALA A 73 2.92 14.09 -13.80
CA ALA A 73 2.93 15.13 -12.79
C ALA A 73 4.35 15.71 -12.60
N PRO A 74 4.55 17.03 -12.73
CA PRO A 74 5.88 17.64 -12.68
C PRO A 74 6.44 17.80 -11.26
N ASN A 75 5.58 17.85 -10.24
CA ASN A 75 5.98 18.24 -8.88
C ASN A 75 5.88 17.11 -7.85
N GLY A 76 5.36 15.94 -8.24
CA GLY A 76 5.17 14.81 -7.34
C GLY A 76 4.07 13.88 -7.82
N ALA A 77 4.24 12.59 -7.53
CA ALA A 77 3.27 11.55 -7.82
C ALA A 77 3.26 10.55 -6.66
N ALA A 78 2.10 9.91 -6.45
CA ALA A 78 1.94 8.79 -5.53
C ALA A 78 1.10 7.72 -6.23
N ALA A 79 1.44 6.46 -6.00
CA ALA A 79 0.71 5.31 -6.51
C ALA A 79 0.64 4.25 -5.42
N THR A 80 -0.58 3.88 -5.03
CA THR A 80 -0.86 2.86 -4.01
C THR A 80 -2.04 2.00 -4.45
N ALA A 81 -2.30 0.90 -3.74
CA ALA A 81 -3.43 0.01 -4.03
C ALA A 81 -4.80 0.61 -3.67
N HIS A 82 -4.84 1.65 -2.83
CA HIS A 82 -6.07 2.27 -2.35
C HIS A 82 -6.15 3.78 -2.65
N PRO A 83 -7.20 4.30 -3.31
CA PRO A 83 -7.31 5.72 -3.66
C PRO A 83 -7.13 6.67 -2.47
N LEU A 84 -7.69 6.32 -1.30
CA LEU A 84 -7.55 7.12 -0.09
C LEU A 84 -6.10 7.19 0.45
N ALA A 85 -5.32 6.11 0.30
CA ALA A 85 -3.90 6.12 0.67
C ALA A 85 -3.07 6.95 -0.31
N THR A 86 -3.37 6.84 -1.61
CA THR A 86 -2.77 7.71 -2.64
C THR A 86 -3.08 9.19 -2.37
N GLN A 87 -4.34 9.52 -2.06
CA GLN A 87 -4.74 10.89 -1.73
C GLN A 87 -4.02 11.39 -0.48
N THR A 88 -3.90 10.56 0.55
CA THR A 88 -3.17 10.88 1.79
C THR A 88 -1.70 11.22 1.50
N ALA A 89 -1.01 10.43 0.67
CA ALA A 89 0.36 10.74 0.23
C ALA A 89 0.44 12.07 -0.52
N LEU A 90 -0.48 12.33 -1.46
CA LEU A 90 -0.52 13.58 -2.21
C LEU A 90 -0.75 14.80 -1.31
N ASP A 91 -1.59 14.67 -0.28
CA ASP A 91 -1.84 15.75 0.67
C ASP A 91 -0.60 16.04 1.52
N VAL A 92 0.16 15.00 1.91
CA VAL A 92 1.45 15.18 2.60
C VAL A 92 2.49 15.85 1.71
N LEU A 93 2.59 15.47 0.43
CA LEU A 93 3.47 16.13 -0.54
C LEU A 93 3.09 17.61 -0.72
N LYS A 94 1.80 17.91 -0.91
CA LYS A 94 1.28 19.29 -1.06
C LYS A 94 1.55 20.16 0.17
N ALA A 95 1.57 19.56 1.35
CA ALA A 95 1.90 20.22 2.59
C ALA A 95 3.42 20.27 2.89
N GLY A 96 4.27 20.02 1.88
CA GLY A 96 5.72 20.19 1.96
C GLY A 96 6.50 19.00 2.51
N GLY A 97 5.86 17.83 2.65
CA GLY A 97 6.53 16.59 3.02
C GLY A 97 7.45 16.05 1.93
N SER A 98 8.41 15.22 2.33
CA SER A 98 9.22 14.45 1.38
C SER A 98 8.44 13.27 0.79
N ALA A 99 9.02 12.62 -0.23
CA ALA A 99 8.49 11.36 -0.74
C ALA A 99 8.42 10.27 0.35
N VAL A 100 9.35 10.30 1.33
CA VAL A 100 9.35 9.37 2.46
C VAL A 100 8.24 9.70 3.46
N ASP A 101 8.01 10.98 3.78
CA ASP A 101 6.86 11.39 4.61
C ASP A 101 5.54 10.90 3.99
N ALA A 102 5.39 11.10 2.68
CA ALA A 102 4.20 10.69 1.93
C ALA A 102 4.02 9.17 1.89
N ALA A 103 5.12 8.41 1.72
CA ALA A 103 5.09 6.95 1.75
C ALA A 103 4.69 6.40 3.11
N ILE A 104 5.19 6.98 4.21
CA ILE A 104 4.82 6.60 5.59
C ILE A 104 3.33 6.86 5.82
N ALA A 105 2.84 8.05 5.44
CA ALA A 105 1.43 8.41 5.58
C ALA A 105 0.51 7.48 4.76
N ALA A 106 0.91 7.12 3.53
CA ALA A 106 0.19 6.14 2.73
C ALA A 106 0.20 4.74 3.37
N ASN A 107 1.35 4.27 3.89
CA ASN A 107 1.45 2.95 4.51
C ASN A 107 0.57 2.85 5.77
N ALA A 108 0.58 3.88 6.62
CA ALA A 108 -0.32 3.97 7.77
C ALA A 108 -1.80 3.98 7.37
N MET A 109 -2.15 4.71 6.30
CA MET A 109 -3.52 4.70 5.75
C MET A 109 -3.90 3.32 5.22
N LEU A 110 -3.02 2.64 4.49
CA LEU A 110 -3.25 1.28 3.99
C LEU A 110 -3.52 0.29 5.13
N GLY A 111 -2.82 0.42 6.27
CA GLY A 111 -3.10 -0.40 7.45
C GLY A 111 -4.53 -0.25 8.00
N LEU A 112 -5.22 0.86 7.71
CA LEU A 112 -6.62 1.07 8.05
C LEU A 112 -7.58 0.61 6.94
N VAL A 113 -7.29 1.01 5.69
CA VAL A 113 -8.25 0.88 4.57
C VAL A 113 -8.08 -0.39 3.75
N GLU A 114 -6.96 -1.09 3.93
CA GLU A 114 -6.63 -2.36 3.30
C GLU A 114 -6.01 -3.32 4.35
N PRO A 115 -6.71 -3.59 5.48
CA PRO A 115 -6.17 -4.42 6.57
C PRO A 115 -5.98 -5.89 6.15
N THR A 116 -6.49 -6.28 4.98
CA THR A 116 -6.31 -7.60 4.38
C THR A 116 -4.92 -7.82 3.78
N GLY A 117 -4.11 -6.76 3.65
CA GLY A 117 -2.77 -6.82 3.07
C GLY A 117 -1.74 -5.88 3.70
N ASN A 118 -2.11 -5.11 4.72
CA ASN A 118 -1.22 -4.16 5.38
C ASN A 118 -1.54 -4.03 6.87
N GLY A 119 -0.52 -3.74 7.68
CA GLY A 119 -0.68 -3.33 9.07
C GLY A 119 0.66 -3.02 9.72
N ILE A 120 0.62 -2.29 10.84
CA ILE A 120 1.82 -1.98 11.65
C ILE A 120 2.44 -3.22 12.31
N GLY A 121 1.71 -4.34 12.35
CA GLY A 121 2.19 -5.65 12.78
C GLY A 121 2.98 -6.42 11.71
N GLY A 122 3.25 -5.81 10.56
CA GLY A 122 4.10 -6.39 9.51
C GLY A 122 5.50 -5.82 9.46
N ASP A 123 6.18 -6.10 8.35
CA ASP A 123 7.54 -5.67 8.03
C ASP A 123 7.56 -4.61 6.94
N LEU A 124 8.72 -3.97 6.72
CA LEU A 124 8.89 -2.96 5.69
C LEU A 124 10.22 -3.12 4.92
N PHE A 125 10.15 -2.95 3.61
CA PHE A 125 11.32 -2.76 2.75
C PHE A 125 11.17 -1.45 1.99
N ALA A 126 12.27 -0.73 1.80
CA ALA A 126 12.26 0.48 1.00
C ALA A 126 13.51 0.59 0.13
N ILE A 127 13.32 1.13 -1.07
CA ILE A 127 14.39 1.60 -1.94
C ILE A 127 14.16 3.09 -2.12
N VAL A 128 15.12 3.91 -1.69
CA VAL A 128 15.00 5.37 -1.67
C VAL A 128 16.13 5.97 -2.49
N TRP A 129 15.77 6.71 -3.53
CA TRP A 129 16.72 7.58 -4.21
C TRP A 129 16.77 8.94 -3.51
N ASP A 130 17.97 9.33 -3.10
CA ASP A 130 18.21 10.64 -2.51
C ASP A 130 18.84 11.57 -3.55
N PRO A 131 18.13 12.62 -4.01
CA PRO A 131 18.65 13.55 -5.01
C PRO A 131 19.77 14.44 -4.46
N GLU A 132 19.86 14.65 -3.14
CA GLU A 132 20.89 15.50 -2.54
C GLU A 132 22.26 14.84 -2.60
N THR A 133 22.31 13.54 -2.29
CA THR A 133 23.53 12.73 -2.34
C THR A 133 23.72 11.99 -3.66
N GLN A 134 22.69 11.95 -4.51
CA GLN A 134 22.64 11.13 -5.73
C GLN A 134 22.95 9.65 -5.46
N GLN A 135 22.44 9.13 -4.35
CA GLN A 135 22.65 7.74 -3.93
C GLN A 135 21.32 6.99 -3.85
N LEU A 136 21.40 5.68 -4.10
CA LEU A 136 20.31 4.74 -3.88
C LEU A 136 20.52 4.04 -2.54
N TYR A 137 19.52 4.12 -1.67
CA TYR A 137 19.50 3.47 -0.36
C TYR A 137 18.51 2.31 -0.37
N GLY A 138 18.93 1.16 0.17
CA GLY A 138 18.05 0.06 0.54
C GLY A 138 17.85 0.06 2.04
N TYR A 139 16.62 -0.16 2.48
CA TYR A 139 16.28 -0.38 3.88
C TYR A 139 15.54 -1.71 4.03
N ASN A 140 16.01 -2.53 4.96
CA ASN A 140 15.40 -3.79 5.34
C ASN A 140 14.93 -3.67 6.80
N GLY A 141 13.63 -3.45 6.96
CA GLY A 141 12.91 -3.51 8.23
C GLY A 141 12.13 -4.81 8.34
N SER A 142 12.77 -5.95 8.04
CA SER A 142 12.19 -7.26 8.30
C SER A 142 12.48 -7.70 9.73
N GLY A 143 11.42 -8.14 10.40
CA GLY A 143 11.42 -8.70 11.72
C GLY A 143 12.20 -9.99 11.85
N ARG A 144 12.92 -10.14 12.96
CA ARG A 144 13.52 -11.42 13.32
C ARG A 144 12.51 -12.30 14.04
N SER A 145 12.72 -13.61 14.01
CA SER A 145 12.06 -14.54 14.91
C SER A 145 12.28 -14.12 16.37
N ALA A 146 11.33 -14.45 17.24
CA ALA A 146 11.46 -14.24 18.68
C ALA A 146 12.74 -14.91 19.21
N MET A 147 13.35 -14.31 20.24
CA MET A 147 14.66 -14.74 20.75
C MET A 147 14.64 -16.16 21.33
N ASP A 148 13.51 -16.58 21.85
CA ASP A 148 13.23 -17.89 22.42
C ASP A 148 12.62 -18.87 21.41
N ALA A 149 12.38 -18.45 20.16
CA ALA A 149 11.87 -19.35 19.13
C ALA A 149 12.90 -20.44 18.78
N THR A 150 12.50 -21.71 18.92
CA THR A 150 13.35 -22.85 18.59
C THR A 150 12.84 -23.63 17.37
N LEU A 151 13.76 -24.33 16.69
CA LEU A 151 13.39 -25.25 15.61
C LEU A 151 12.51 -26.39 16.12
N ALA A 152 12.69 -26.82 17.37
CA ALA A 152 11.90 -27.90 17.95
C ALA A 152 10.42 -27.48 18.11
N ASP A 153 10.17 -26.26 18.60
CA ASP A 153 8.79 -25.74 18.72
C ASP A 153 8.13 -25.54 17.36
N ALA A 154 8.90 -25.02 16.39
CA ALA A 154 8.48 -24.89 15.00
C ALA A 154 8.11 -26.25 14.38
N GLN A 155 8.95 -27.27 14.58
CA GLN A 155 8.70 -28.62 14.07
C GLN A 155 7.48 -29.26 14.74
N ALA A 156 7.32 -29.10 16.06
CA ALA A 156 6.16 -29.62 16.79
C ALA A 156 4.84 -29.04 16.26
N LYS A 157 4.81 -27.73 15.99
CA LYS A 157 3.64 -27.08 15.36
C LYS A 157 3.43 -27.53 13.90
N ALA A 158 4.51 -27.74 13.14
CA ALA A 158 4.43 -28.27 11.77
C ALA A 158 3.88 -29.72 11.76
N ASP A 159 4.31 -30.58 12.68
CA ASP A 159 3.82 -31.95 12.82
C ASP A 159 2.33 -31.97 13.18
N GLN A 160 1.92 -31.07 14.09
CA GLN A 160 0.54 -30.95 14.54
C GLN A 160 -0.42 -30.49 13.43
N PHE A 161 -0.02 -29.54 12.59
CA PHE A 161 -0.95 -28.83 11.70
C PHE A 161 -0.64 -28.95 10.20
N ARG A 162 0.51 -29.49 9.80
CA ARG A 162 1.04 -29.45 8.42
C ARG A 162 1.82 -30.71 8.02
N ASP A 163 1.56 -31.84 8.65
CA ASP A 163 2.25 -33.12 8.41
C ASP A 163 3.79 -33.02 8.48
N GLY A 164 4.31 -32.09 9.30
CA GLY A 164 5.75 -31.87 9.50
C GLY A 164 6.48 -31.19 8.35
N LYS A 165 5.78 -30.70 7.31
CA LYS A 165 6.39 -30.19 6.07
C LYS A 165 6.69 -28.70 6.07
N THR A 166 5.81 -27.89 6.66
CA THR A 166 5.91 -26.43 6.68
C THR A 166 5.39 -25.88 7.99
N LEU A 167 5.80 -24.67 8.35
CA LEU A 167 5.14 -23.94 9.43
C LEU A 167 3.64 -23.73 9.13
N PRO A 168 2.77 -23.73 10.16
CA PRO A 168 1.39 -23.31 10.00
C PRO A 168 1.32 -21.85 9.56
N SER A 169 0.24 -21.50 8.86
CA SER A 169 0.03 -20.16 8.31
C SER A 169 -0.62 -19.21 9.32
N TYR A 170 -1.13 -19.76 10.42
CA TYR A 170 -1.79 -19.03 11.49
C TYR A 170 -1.11 -19.35 12.82
N GLY A 171 -1.46 -18.56 13.83
CA GLY A 171 -0.99 -18.72 15.19
C GLY A 171 0.37 -18.08 15.46
N THR A 172 0.70 -18.00 16.74
CA THR A 172 1.82 -17.20 17.24
C THR A 172 3.19 -17.67 16.77
N ILE A 173 3.35 -18.96 16.45
CA ILE A 173 4.62 -19.54 15.95
C ILE A 173 5.08 -18.91 14.64
N SER A 174 4.15 -18.34 13.86
CA SER A 174 4.44 -17.69 12.57
C SER A 174 4.66 -16.18 12.69
N VAL A 175 4.59 -15.60 13.90
CA VAL A 175 4.76 -14.17 14.15
C VAL A 175 6.24 -13.85 14.41
N THR A 176 6.80 -12.93 13.62
CA THR A 176 8.12 -12.32 13.86
C THR A 176 7.95 -10.94 14.52
N VAL A 177 9.03 -10.36 15.03
CA VAL A 177 9.01 -9.00 15.61
C VAL A 177 8.70 -7.98 14.51
N PRO A 178 7.54 -7.28 14.50
CA PRO A 178 7.16 -6.43 13.38
C PRO A 178 8.16 -5.31 13.08
N GLY A 179 8.65 -5.19 11.85
CA GLY A 179 9.65 -4.17 11.49
C GLY A 179 9.10 -2.90 10.83
N ALA A 180 7.80 -2.80 10.55
CA ALA A 180 7.23 -1.66 9.83
C ALA A 180 7.40 -0.32 10.56
N VAL A 181 7.09 -0.27 11.86
CA VAL A 181 7.19 0.97 12.65
C VAL A 181 8.64 1.42 12.80
N ASP A 182 9.58 0.50 13.05
CA ASP A 182 11.01 0.80 13.03
C ASP A 182 11.43 1.41 11.70
N GLY A 183 10.98 0.80 10.60
CA GLY A 183 11.25 1.27 9.24
C GLY A 183 10.73 2.68 8.97
N TRP A 184 9.54 3.02 9.45
CA TRP A 184 9.02 4.39 9.35
C TRP A 184 9.97 5.38 10.03
N PHE A 185 10.37 5.13 11.27
CA PHE A 185 11.23 6.06 12.02
C PHE A 185 12.66 6.11 11.47
N ALA A 186 13.24 4.99 11.02
CA ALA A 186 14.57 4.95 10.44
C ALA A 186 14.64 5.74 9.11
N LEU A 187 13.66 5.54 8.23
CA LEU A 187 13.56 6.27 6.97
C LEU A 187 13.22 7.75 7.20
N HIS A 188 12.29 8.04 8.12
CA HIS A 188 11.90 9.40 8.47
C HIS A 188 13.06 10.20 9.08
N GLY A 189 13.85 9.60 9.97
CA GLY A 189 14.99 10.27 10.57
C GLY A 189 16.05 10.71 9.56
N LYS A 190 16.13 10.06 8.39
CA LYS A 190 17.08 10.39 7.33
C LYS A 190 16.50 11.27 6.23
N PHE A 191 15.25 11.04 5.83
CA PHE A 191 14.66 11.65 4.63
C PHE A 191 13.36 12.41 4.90
N GLY A 192 12.84 12.36 6.13
CA GLY A 192 11.62 13.05 6.55
C GLY A 192 11.83 14.55 6.68
N LYS A 193 10.78 15.32 6.41
CA LYS A 193 10.76 16.79 6.52
C LYS A 193 9.68 17.29 7.47
N ARG A 194 8.67 16.47 7.77
CA ARG A 194 7.53 16.85 8.61
C ARG A 194 7.52 16.07 9.94
N PRO A 195 6.88 16.57 11.00
CA PRO A 195 6.70 15.79 12.22
C PRO A 195 5.99 14.46 11.93
N MET A 196 6.42 13.36 12.57
CA MET A 196 5.79 12.05 12.38
C MET A 196 4.28 12.07 12.71
N ALA A 197 3.90 12.80 13.77
CA ALA A 197 2.49 12.98 14.14
C ALA A 197 1.64 13.54 12.97
N ASP A 198 2.17 14.48 12.19
CA ASP A 198 1.48 15.05 11.03
C ASP A 198 1.30 14.02 9.90
N ASN A 199 2.32 13.17 9.68
CA ASN A 199 2.26 12.12 8.67
C ASN A 199 1.22 11.06 9.02
N LEU A 200 1.06 10.73 10.31
CA LEU A 200 0.10 9.73 10.79
C LEU A 200 -1.31 10.30 11.04
N ALA A 201 -1.45 11.61 11.21
CA ALA A 201 -2.73 12.27 11.53
C ALA A 201 -3.89 11.92 10.58
N PRO A 202 -3.71 11.81 9.25
CA PRO A 202 -4.79 11.40 8.36
C PRO A 202 -5.34 10.01 8.70
N ALA A 203 -4.46 9.03 8.92
CA ALA A 203 -4.86 7.66 9.30
C ALA A 203 -5.55 7.65 10.66
N VAL A 204 -5.04 8.40 11.64
CA VAL A 204 -5.70 8.58 12.95
C VAL A 204 -7.12 9.12 12.77
N ARG A 205 -7.31 10.17 11.97
CA ARG A 205 -8.61 10.80 11.75
C ARG A 205 -9.60 9.81 11.13
N TYR A 206 -9.22 9.17 10.01
CA TYR A 206 -10.09 8.20 9.34
C TYR A 206 -10.39 6.98 10.21
N ALA A 207 -9.44 6.54 11.04
CA ALA A 207 -9.65 5.43 11.96
C ALA A 207 -10.69 5.77 13.05
N ARG A 208 -10.80 7.04 13.47
CA ARG A 208 -11.85 7.50 14.40
C ARG A 208 -13.19 7.78 13.70
N GLU A 209 -13.16 8.52 12.60
CA GLU A 209 -14.36 9.06 11.95
C GLU A 209 -15.05 8.06 11.02
N GLY A 210 -14.25 7.19 10.39
CA GLY A 210 -14.68 6.16 9.47
C GLY A 210 -14.04 6.31 8.09
N ALA A 211 -13.48 5.23 7.55
CA ALA A 211 -12.98 5.16 6.17
C ALA A 211 -13.98 4.40 5.26
N PRO A 212 -14.24 4.88 4.04
CA PRO A 212 -15.11 4.18 3.10
C PRO A 212 -14.43 2.91 2.58
N ILE A 213 -15.17 1.79 2.59
CA ILE A 213 -14.67 0.49 2.14
C ILE A 213 -15.08 0.24 0.69
N PRO A 214 -14.13 0.12 -0.27
CA PRO A 214 -14.46 -0.21 -1.66
C PRO A 214 -14.78 -1.70 -1.83
N GLU A 215 -15.38 -2.04 -2.98
CA GLU A 215 -15.90 -3.38 -3.29
C GLU A 215 -14.83 -4.48 -3.16
N ILE A 216 -13.62 -4.23 -3.69
CA ILE A 216 -12.54 -5.22 -3.66
C ILE A 216 -12.08 -5.51 -2.23
N ILE A 217 -12.05 -4.49 -1.36
CA ILE A 217 -11.65 -4.65 0.03
C ILE A 217 -12.73 -5.38 0.81
N ALA A 218 -14.01 -5.00 0.63
CA ALA A 218 -15.14 -5.71 1.24
C ALA A 218 -15.14 -7.20 0.85
N TRP A 219 -14.84 -7.52 -0.41
CA TRP A 219 -14.73 -8.90 -0.89
C TRP A 219 -13.61 -9.69 -0.21
N TYR A 220 -12.40 -9.14 -0.09
CA TYR A 220 -11.32 -9.83 0.64
C TYR A 220 -11.67 -10.01 2.12
N TRP A 221 -12.27 -8.99 2.71
CA TRP A 221 -12.61 -8.95 4.12
C TRP A 221 -13.69 -9.97 4.50
N SER A 222 -14.72 -10.13 3.68
CA SER A 222 -15.81 -11.10 3.91
C SER A 222 -15.34 -12.55 3.94
N ARG A 223 -14.13 -12.84 3.45
CA ARG A 223 -13.51 -14.18 3.48
C ARG A 223 -12.74 -14.45 4.77
N GLY A 224 -12.60 -13.49 5.66
CA GLY A 224 -11.85 -13.65 6.90
C GLY A 224 -12.46 -14.70 7.83
N GLU A 225 -13.77 -14.61 8.09
CA GLU A 225 -14.44 -15.54 9.02
C GLU A 225 -14.33 -17.00 8.57
N SER A 226 -14.52 -17.29 7.27
CA SER A 226 -14.40 -18.64 6.73
C SER A 226 -12.96 -19.18 6.72
N ARG A 227 -11.95 -18.33 6.88
CA ARG A 227 -10.53 -18.72 6.99
C ARG A 227 -10.08 -18.87 8.43
N PHE A 228 -10.33 -17.87 9.26
CA PHE A 228 -9.81 -17.79 10.62
C PHE A 228 -10.65 -18.58 11.63
N GLY A 229 -11.98 -18.68 11.45
CA GLY A 229 -12.85 -19.45 12.33
C GLY A 229 -12.44 -20.92 12.41
N PRO A 230 -12.34 -21.65 11.27
CA PRO A 230 -11.90 -23.04 11.28
C PRO A 230 -10.46 -23.24 11.78
N ALA A 231 -9.56 -22.27 11.57
CA ALA A 231 -8.20 -22.32 12.11
C ALA A 231 -8.20 -22.21 13.65
N HIS A 232 -9.06 -21.34 14.19
CA HIS A 232 -9.26 -21.20 15.62
C HIS A 232 -9.90 -22.44 16.25
N GLU A 233 -10.96 -22.97 15.66
CA GLU A 233 -11.66 -24.18 16.14
C GLU A 233 -10.74 -25.41 16.21
N ARG A 234 -9.79 -25.54 15.28
CA ARG A 234 -8.79 -26.62 15.29
C ARG A 234 -7.59 -26.35 16.21
N GLY A 235 -7.53 -25.18 16.84
CA GLY A 235 -6.44 -24.77 17.72
C GLY A 235 -5.15 -24.34 17.02
N GLU A 236 -5.18 -24.13 15.70
CA GLU A 236 -4.03 -23.60 14.94
C GLU A 236 -3.85 -22.10 15.19
N LEU A 237 -4.96 -21.36 15.35
CA LEU A 237 -4.97 -19.95 15.71
C LEU A 237 -5.40 -19.82 17.18
N GLU A 238 -4.48 -19.42 18.05
CA GLU A 238 -4.73 -19.37 19.50
C GLU A 238 -5.73 -18.28 19.90
N GLU A 239 -5.75 -17.13 19.20
CA GLU A 239 -6.63 -15.99 19.49
C GLU A 239 -7.32 -15.50 18.21
N PHE A 240 -8.64 -15.39 18.24
CA PHE A 240 -9.43 -14.87 17.12
C PHE A 240 -10.52 -13.88 17.54
N GLU A 241 -10.98 -13.90 18.78
CA GLU A 241 -12.14 -13.12 19.23
C GLU A 241 -11.94 -11.60 19.09
N ASN A 242 -10.71 -11.11 19.32
CA ASN A 242 -10.37 -9.70 19.15
C ASN A 242 -10.59 -9.24 17.68
N ALA A 243 -10.06 -10.00 16.73
CA ALA A 243 -10.13 -9.75 15.31
C ALA A 243 -11.55 -9.98 14.80
N LYS A 244 -12.23 -11.02 15.31
CA LYS A 244 -13.64 -11.29 15.01
C LYS A 244 -14.54 -10.13 15.38
N LYS A 245 -14.38 -9.58 16.58
CA LYS A 245 -15.17 -8.43 17.05
C LYS A 245 -14.92 -7.18 16.21
N LEU A 246 -13.67 -6.88 15.88
CA LEU A 246 -13.31 -5.64 15.19
C LEU A 246 -13.53 -5.72 13.67
N TYR A 247 -13.13 -6.83 13.06
CA TYR A 247 -13.06 -6.98 11.61
C TYR A 247 -14.20 -7.82 11.04
N PHE A 248 -14.82 -8.75 11.78
CA PHE A 248 -15.70 -9.76 11.17
C PHE A 248 -17.14 -9.81 11.74
N SER A 249 -17.52 -8.94 12.68
CA SER A 249 -18.82 -9.00 13.38
C SER A 249 -19.71 -7.75 13.22
N PRO A 250 -20.40 -7.55 12.07
CA PRO A 250 -20.18 -8.22 10.79
C PRO A 250 -18.98 -7.58 10.05
N ALA A 251 -18.44 -8.27 9.04
CA ALA A 251 -17.48 -7.65 8.13
C ALA A 251 -18.09 -6.41 7.43
N PRO A 252 -17.31 -5.34 7.19
CA PRO A 252 -17.81 -4.14 6.52
C PRO A 252 -18.34 -4.44 5.11
N ALA A 253 -19.53 -3.94 4.81
CA ALA A 253 -20.07 -3.99 3.46
C ALA A 253 -19.40 -2.97 2.54
N ALA A 254 -19.40 -3.22 1.22
CA ALA A 254 -18.95 -2.25 0.25
C ALA A 254 -19.75 -0.93 0.37
N GLY A 255 -19.05 0.20 0.30
CA GLY A 255 -19.60 1.54 0.49
C GLY A 255 -19.87 1.93 1.94
N SER A 256 -19.76 1.00 2.90
CA SER A 256 -19.90 1.34 4.33
C SER A 256 -18.66 2.06 4.86
N LEU A 257 -18.82 2.70 6.03
CA LEU A 257 -17.71 3.29 6.78
C LEU A 257 -17.19 2.29 7.82
N PHE A 258 -15.89 2.05 7.83
CA PHE A 258 -15.20 1.26 8.84
C PHE A 258 -14.42 2.15 9.81
N ARG A 259 -14.51 1.86 11.11
CA ARG A 259 -13.79 2.57 12.18
C ARG A 259 -12.91 1.60 12.96
N ASN A 260 -11.75 2.08 13.38
CA ASN A 260 -10.84 1.37 14.26
C ASN A 260 -10.23 2.34 15.29
N PRO A 261 -10.98 2.69 16.36
CA PRO A 261 -10.51 3.63 17.38
C PRO A 261 -9.23 3.17 18.09
N ASP A 262 -9.00 1.86 18.21
CA ASP A 262 -7.80 1.31 18.85
C ASP A 262 -6.56 1.56 17.98
N LEU A 263 -6.65 1.32 16.66
CA LEU A 263 -5.59 1.71 15.74
C LEU A 263 -5.36 3.22 15.74
N ALA A 264 -6.41 4.03 15.85
CA ALA A 264 -6.27 5.48 15.96
C ALA A 264 -5.46 5.88 17.20
N ASN A 265 -5.76 5.27 18.36
CA ASN A 265 -5.03 5.51 19.60
C ASN A 265 -3.56 5.10 19.46
N THR A 266 -3.30 3.91 18.89
CA THR A 266 -1.96 3.40 18.64
C THR A 266 -1.14 4.32 17.74
N LEU A 267 -1.67 4.70 16.57
CA LEU A 267 -0.99 5.60 15.63
C LEU A 267 -0.78 7.00 16.22
N GLU A 268 -1.72 7.49 17.02
CA GLU A 268 -1.59 8.78 17.70
C GLU A 268 -0.46 8.76 18.75
N ILE A 269 -0.36 7.68 19.53
CA ILE A 269 0.71 7.50 20.50
C ILE A 269 2.06 7.39 19.78
N ILE A 270 2.16 6.54 18.75
CA ILE A 270 3.38 6.39 17.94
C ILE A 270 3.80 7.75 17.35
N GLY A 271 2.86 8.50 16.78
CA GLY A 271 3.14 9.81 16.20
C GLY A 271 3.65 10.85 17.22
N LYS A 272 3.07 10.85 18.43
CA LYS A 272 3.40 11.85 19.48
C LYS A 272 4.62 11.50 20.32
N LYS A 273 4.77 10.22 20.67
CA LYS A 273 5.77 9.74 21.63
C LYS A 273 6.90 8.93 20.97
N GLY A 274 6.71 8.56 19.71
CA GLY A 274 7.75 7.96 18.89
C GLY A 274 7.77 6.44 18.89
N ARG A 275 8.74 5.92 18.13
CA ARG A 275 9.02 4.50 17.90
C ARG A 275 8.94 3.61 19.13
N ASN A 276 9.52 4.07 20.25
CA ASN A 276 9.74 3.22 21.42
C ASN A 276 8.43 2.79 22.09
N GLU A 277 7.32 3.52 21.91
CA GLU A 277 6.03 3.10 22.45
C GLU A 277 5.56 1.75 21.87
N PHE A 278 5.96 1.43 20.64
CA PHE A 278 5.62 0.18 19.96
C PHE A 278 6.53 -0.99 20.35
N TYR A 279 7.80 -0.73 20.70
CA TYR A 279 8.81 -1.78 20.91
C TYR A 279 9.26 -1.96 22.36
N SER A 280 9.03 -0.98 23.22
CA SER A 280 9.42 -1.03 24.64
C SER A 280 8.50 -0.21 25.57
N GLY A 281 7.39 0.31 25.05
CA GLY A 281 6.40 1.07 25.81
C GLY A 281 5.13 0.26 26.07
N ILE A 282 3.99 0.95 26.10
CA ILE A 282 2.71 0.35 26.51
C ILE A 282 2.17 -0.70 25.52
N MET A 283 2.68 -0.75 24.29
CA MET A 283 2.22 -1.68 23.23
C MET A 283 3.13 -2.90 23.07
N ALA A 284 4.26 -2.94 23.78
CA ALA A 284 5.28 -3.99 23.66
C ALA A 284 4.89 -5.28 24.39
#